data_AF-A0A388LLV4-F1
#
_entry.id   AF-A0A388LLV4-F1
#
_cell.length_a   1.000
_cell.length_b   1.000
_cell.length_c   1.000
_cell.angle_alpha   90.00
_cell.angle_beta   90.00
_cell.angle_gamma   90.00
#
_symmetry.space_group_name_H-M   'P 1'
#
loop_
_entity.id
_entity.type
_entity.pdbx_description
1 polymer ?
#
loop_
_entity_poly.entity_id
_entity_poly.type
_entity_poly.pdbx_seq_one_letter_code
_entity_poly.pdbx_strand_id
1 'polypeptide(L)'
;MANPPHCPNTQQVSFVNPSPNGVAVGGNSYGSVTCYICGKTGHYSRNCWQASGRLPSQLPSQLPSQPPVDNETAEMRDFYKRATQKEKEERERKAREEMEKRRLEEDQRRESERIRDAKAREARLEATIARLLAQQNRTNYAIAATPTPVRKKSPTSKARMLQKIRSYIDESEDESEEVREEAGKLVDAIERRKKIGKAKSPIVVEEERSTRGGKRAREKDAETNQDHEDDCLKTPKKGLSAACSMEGMLENALEVHKRMSAKKVPELRKICSKEGIRWSKRDEVICELVRCRMKLAYEGFVERKEDISPLNEK
;
A
#
# COMPACT_ATOMS: atom_id res chain seq x y z
N MET A 1 -15.96 18.15 -21.23
CA MET A 1 -15.66 19.59 -21.29
C MET A 1 -16.62 20.31 -20.35
N ALA A 2 -16.16 20.60 -19.12
CA ALA A 2 -16.97 21.24 -18.09
C ALA A 2 -16.33 22.59 -17.72
N ASN A 3 -17.14 23.65 -17.76
CA ASN A 3 -16.73 25.03 -17.47
C ASN A 3 -16.37 25.22 -15.98
N PRO A 4 -15.33 26.01 -15.65
CA PRO A 4 -15.06 26.41 -14.27
C PRO A 4 -15.96 27.57 -13.81
N PRO A 5 -16.30 27.66 -12.50
CA PRO A 5 -17.12 28.74 -11.97
C PRO A 5 -16.33 30.05 -11.80
N HIS A 6 -16.97 31.13 -12.23
CA HIS A 6 -16.56 32.53 -12.07
C HIS A 6 -16.47 32.95 -10.59
N CYS A 7 -15.38 33.61 -10.20
CA CYS A 7 -15.29 34.38 -8.97
C CYS A 7 -15.83 35.81 -9.18
N PRO A 8 -16.61 36.40 -8.25
CA PRO A 8 -17.04 37.78 -8.36
C PRO A 8 -15.96 38.77 -7.92
N ASN A 9 -15.84 39.78 -8.77
CA ASN A 9 -15.03 40.99 -8.75
C ASN A 9 -15.26 41.85 -7.48
N THR A 10 -14.20 42.09 -6.70
CA THR A 10 -14.25 43.05 -5.59
C THR A 10 -13.86 44.44 -6.11
N GLN A 11 -14.82 45.36 -6.01
CA GLN A 11 -14.76 46.73 -6.53
C GLN A 11 -13.59 47.54 -5.96
N GLN A 12 -12.85 48.18 -6.87
CA GLN A 12 -12.02 49.34 -6.58
C GLN A 12 -12.91 50.51 -6.16
N VAL A 13 -12.74 51.00 -4.94
CA VAL A 13 -13.30 52.28 -4.50
C VAL A 13 -12.33 53.41 -4.85
N SER A 14 -12.68 54.15 -5.90
CA SER A 14 -12.05 55.40 -6.31
C SER A 14 -12.61 56.54 -5.47
N PHE A 15 -11.79 57.09 -4.57
CA PHE A 15 -12.11 58.32 -3.84
C PHE A 15 -11.84 59.54 -4.71
N VAL A 16 -12.93 60.15 -5.17
CA VAL A 16 -12.94 61.44 -5.86
C VAL A 16 -12.89 62.54 -4.81
N ASN A 17 -11.92 63.44 -4.92
CA ASN A 17 -11.86 64.68 -4.14
C ASN A 17 -12.94 65.66 -4.62
N PRO A 18 -13.66 66.32 -3.71
CA PRO A 18 -14.20 67.64 -3.98
C PRO A 18 -13.67 68.69 -2.98
N SER A 19 -13.26 69.82 -3.53
CA SER A 19 -13.12 71.11 -2.84
C SER A 19 -13.80 72.17 -3.74
N PRO A 20 -14.00 73.41 -3.28
CA PRO A 20 -14.97 73.80 -2.24
C PRO A 20 -15.86 74.95 -2.76
N ASN A 21 -17.08 75.09 -2.24
CA ASN A 21 -17.93 76.30 -2.22
C ASN A 21 -19.24 75.84 -1.53
N GLY A 22 -19.69 76.31 -0.39
CA GLY A 22 -19.55 77.59 0.28
C GLY A 22 -20.94 78.14 0.53
N VAL A 23 -21.54 77.93 1.71
CA VAL A 23 -22.59 78.81 2.29
C VAL A 23 -22.65 78.58 3.80
N ALA A 24 -22.66 79.69 4.55
CA ALA A 24 -22.67 79.78 6.00
C ALA A 24 -24.01 79.34 6.63
N VAL A 25 -23.98 78.97 7.92
CA VAL A 25 -24.86 79.49 9.00
C VAL A 25 -24.60 78.69 10.29
N GLY A 26 -24.38 79.41 11.40
CA GLY A 26 -24.90 79.00 12.71
C GLY A 26 -23.93 78.27 13.65
N GLY A 27 -23.26 79.05 14.50
CA GLY A 27 -23.10 78.75 15.92
C GLY A 27 -22.45 77.43 16.30
N ASN A 28 -21.13 77.45 16.47
CA ASN A 28 -20.50 76.94 17.68
C ASN A 28 -19.10 77.53 17.78
N SER A 29 -18.85 78.27 18.86
CA SER A 29 -17.54 78.68 19.32
C SER A 29 -16.74 77.48 19.81
N TYR A 30 -16.45 76.54 18.91
CA TYR A 30 -15.40 75.55 19.12
C TYR A 30 -14.07 76.31 19.13
N GLY A 31 -13.36 76.23 20.25
CA GLY A 31 -12.12 76.96 20.51
C GLY A 31 -11.25 77.02 19.27
N SER A 32 -10.97 78.24 18.81
CA SER A 32 -10.16 78.48 17.63
C SER A 32 -8.82 77.78 17.82
N VAL A 33 -8.58 76.72 17.05
CA VAL A 33 -7.32 75.98 17.08
C VAL A 33 -6.21 76.93 16.62
N THR A 34 -5.40 77.37 17.58
CA THR A 34 -4.19 78.16 17.36
C THR A 34 -3.02 77.21 17.15
N CYS A 35 -2.31 77.38 16.04
CA CYS A 35 -1.05 76.70 15.83
C CYS A 35 0.00 77.21 16.82
N TYR A 36 0.54 76.33 17.66
CA TYR A 36 1.63 76.69 18.58
C TYR A 36 2.96 77.00 17.88
N ILE A 37 3.13 76.68 16.59
CA ILE A 37 4.36 76.99 15.83
C ILE A 37 4.37 78.43 15.30
N CYS A 38 3.21 78.95 14.87
CA CYS A 38 3.12 80.30 14.27
C CYS A 38 2.16 81.26 14.98
N GLY A 39 1.40 80.79 15.98
CA GLY A 39 0.43 81.58 16.74
C GLY A 39 -0.90 81.86 16.02
N LYS A 40 -1.05 81.47 14.74
CA LYS A 40 -2.26 81.77 13.95
C LYS A 40 -3.36 80.74 14.18
N THR A 41 -4.61 81.20 14.20
CA THR A 41 -5.80 80.34 14.26
C THR A 41 -6.10 79.70 12.91
N GLY A 42 -6.79 78.55 12.92
CA GLY A 42 -7.35 77.92 11.71
C GLY A 42 -6.59 76.69 11.18
N HIS A 43 -5.51 76.25 11.84
CA HIS A 43 -4.84 74.98 11.52
C HIS A 43 -4.14 74.39 12.75
N TYR A 44 -4.10 73.06 12.84
CA TYR A 44 -3.27 72.37 13.83
C TYR A 44 -1.80 72.49 13.45
N SER A 45 -0.90 72.52 14.44
CA SER A 45 0.55 72.67 14.21
C SER A 45 1.18 71.60 13.31
N ARG A 46 0.60 70.40 13.22
CA ARG A 46 1.06 69.37 12.26
C ARG A 46 0.88 69.79 10.80
N ASN A 47 -0.04 70.71 10.54
CA ASN A 47 -0.36 71.23 9.21
C ASN A 47 0.14 72.68 9.03
N CYS A 48 1.04 73.15 9.90
CA CYS A 48 1.61 74.48 9.78
C CYS A 48 2.52 74.55 8.56
N TRP A 49 2.09 75.26 7.53
CA TRP A 49 2.88 75.46 6.32
C TRP A 49 4.24 76.15 6.61
N GLN A 50 4.30 77.01 7.63
CA GLN A 50 5.57 77.59 8.09
C GLN A 50 6.50 76.57 8.76
N ALA A 51 5.97 75.46 9.28
CA ALA A 51 6.81 74.37 9.81
C ALA A 51 7.53 73.62 8.68
N SER A 52 6.93 73.52 7.49
CA SER A 52 7.58 72.93 6.31
C SER A 52 8.69 73.84 5.74
N GLY A 53 8.60 75.15 5.96
CA GLY A 53 9.64 76.13 5.59
C GLY A 53 10.82 76.23 6.57
N ARG A 54 10.77 75.54 7.72
CA ARG A 54 11.91 75.38 8.64
C ARG A 54 12.58 74.01 8.52
N LEU A 55 12.55 73.40 7.33
CA LEU A 55 13.61 72.47 6.97
C LEU A 55 14.86 73.31 6.68
N PRO A 56 15.97 73.16 7.44
CA PRO A 56 17.21 73.84 7.13
C PRO A 56 17.79 73.22 5.86
N SER A 57 17.42 73.78 4.71
CA SER A 57 18.30 73.80 3.56
C SER A 57 19.45 74.71 3.98
N GLN A 58 20.66 74.15 4.07
CA GLN A 58 21.92 74.79 4.53
C GLN A 58 22.24 74.63 6.03
N LEU A 59 22.60 73.41 6.43
CA LEU A 59 23.79 73.19 7.27
C LEU A 59 24.68 72.13 6.57
N PRO A 60 26.01 72.24 6.67
CA PRO A 60 26.96 71.43 5.93
C PRO A 60 26.90 69.98 6.37
N SER A 61 27.26 69.07 5.46
CA SER A 61 27.50 67.65 5.63
C SER A 61 28.22 67.27 6.93
N GLN A 62 27.48 67.19 8.03
CA GLN A 62 27.86 66.47 9.23
C GLN A 62 26.59 65.81 9.73
N LEU A 63 26.44 64.54 9.35
CA LEU A 63 25.61 63.58 10.05
C LEU A 63 25.76 63.84 11.56
N PRO A 64 24.67 63.93 12.36
CA PRO A 64 24.78 63.37 13.68
C PRO A 64 25.11 61.91 13.43
N SER A 65 26.37 61.55 13.65
CA SER A 65 26.77 60.21 14.00
C SER A 65 25.59 59.62 14.77
N GLN A 66 24.91 58.65 14.16
CA GLN A 66 24.18 57.71 14.99
C GLN A 66 25.16 57.37 16.11
N PRO A 67 24.77 57.43 17.41
CA PRO A 67 25.63 56.85 18.43
C PRO A 67 26.03 55.49 17.86
N PRO A 68 27.34 55.14 17.85
CA PRO A 68 27.80 53.91 17.21
C PRO A 68 26.78 52.86 17.64
N VAL A 69 26.03 52.30 16.69
CA VAL A 69 25.02 51.32 17.05
C VAL A 69 25.84 50.22 17.69
N ASP A 70 25.88 50.23 19.02
CA ASP A 70 26.81 49.40 19.76
C ASP A 70 26.61 48.00 19.21
N ASN A 71 27.69 47.34 18.80
CA ASN A 71 27.63 46.09 18.04
C ASN A 71 26.63 45.09 18.69
N GLU A 72 26.53 45.11 20.03
CA GLU A 72 25.51 44.44 20.85
C GLU A 72 24.05 44.70 20.44
N THR A 73 23.65 45.94 20.14
CA THR A 73 22.28 46.29 19.76
C THR A 73 21.92 45.73 18.38
N ALA A 74 22.89 45.62 17.48
CA ALA A 74 22.70 44.96 16.18
C ALA A 74 22.53 43.44 16.36
N GLU A 75 23.39 42.82 17.15
CA GLU A 75 23.33 41.40 17.47
C GLU A 75 22.00 41.01 18.15
N MET A 76 21.52 41.83 19.08
CA MET A 76 20.25 41.62 19.77
C MET A 76 19.05 41.68 18.81
N ARG A 77 19.04 42.62 17.86
CA ARG A 77 18.00 42.70 16.81
C ARG A 77 18.01 41.48 15.89
N ASP A 78 19.18 40.96 15.55
CA ASP A 78 19.30 39.77 14.73
C ASP A 78 18.90 38.50 15.48
N PHE A 79 19.18 38.43 16.78
CA PHE A 79 18.68 37.37 17.65
C PHE A 79 17.15 37.30 17.64
N TYR A 80 16.46 38.45 17.82
CA TYR A 80 15.00 38.48 17.78
C TYR A 80 14.44 38.07 16.42
N LYS A 81 15.04 38.53 15.31
CA LYS A 81 14.62 38.11 13.96
C LYS A 81 14.78 36.60 13.77
N ARG A 82 15.91 36.02 14.19
CA ARG A 82 16.15 34.57 14.11
C ARG A 82 15.17 33.80 15.00
N ALA A 83 14.86 34.29 16.19
CA ALA A 83 13.89 33.68 17.09
C ALA A 83 12.49 33.65 16.46
N THR A 84 12.03 34.77 15.91
CA THR A 84 10.73 34.84 15.22
C THR A 84 10.70 33.96 13.95
N GLN A 85 11.79 33.92 13.19
CA GLN A 85 11.92 33.08 11.99
C GLN A 85 11.82 31.59 12.36
N LYS A 86 12.56 31.16 13.39
CA LYS A 86 12.59 29.78 13.87
C LYS A 86 11.23 29.34 14.41
N GLU A 87 10.55 30.21 15.15
CA GLU A 87 9.21 29.94 15.66
C GLU A 87 8.18 29.81 14.52
N LYS A 88 8.32 30.61 13.46
CA LYS A 88 7.47 30.52 12.26
C LYS A 88 7.69 29.20 11.51
N GLU A 89 8.94 28.80 11.32
CA GLU A 89 9.29 27.53 10.65
C GLU A 89 8.82 26.32 11.46
N GLU A 90 8.95 26.36 12.79
CA GLU A 90 8.47 25.30 13.67
C GLU A 90 6.94 25.16 13.64
N ARG A 91 6.21 26.29 13.62
CA ARG A 91 4.75 26.27 13.42
C ARG A 91 4.36 25.68 12.08
N GLU A 92 5.10 25.99 11.00
CA GLU A 92 4.82 25.44 9.67
C GLU A 92 5.14 23.94 9.59
N ARG A 93 6.24 23.49 10.20
CA ARG A 93 6.57 22.06 10.33
C ARG A 93 5.47 21.31 11.08
N LYS A 94 5.04 21.86 12.23
CA LYS A 94 3.96 21.27 13.03
C LYS A 94 2.63 21.22 12.26
N ALA A 95 2.32 22.26 11.48
CA ALA A 95 1.13 22.29 10.63
C ALA A 95 1.18 21.24 9.50
N ARG A 96 2.37 21.01 8.90
CA ARG A 96 2.57 19.93 7.91
C ARG A 96 2.36 18.55 8.53
N GLU A 97 2.96 18.30 9.69
CA GLU A 97 2.81 17.02 10.42
C GLU A 97 1.37 16.75 10.83
N GLU A 98 0.63 17.77 11.26
CA GLU A 98 -0.79 17.64 11.61
C GLU A 98 -1.67 17.35 10.39
N MET A 99 -1.40 18.00 9.25
CA MET A 99 -2.10 17.73 7.99
C MET A 99 -1.84 16.30 7.49
N GLU A 100 -0.60 15.82 7.59
CA GLU A 100 -0.23 14.45 7.24
C GLU A 100 -0.88 13.43 8.17
N LYS A 101 -0.88 13.69 9.49
CA LYS A 101 -1.58 12.86 10.47
C LYS A 101 -3.08 12.77 10.17
N ARG A 102 -3.73 13.90 9.84
CA ARG A 102 -5.14 13.93 9.45
C ARG A 102 -5.41 13.12 8.19
N ARG A 103 -4.50 13.16 7.21
CA ARG A 103 -4.60 12.36 5.99
C ARG A 103 -4.51 10.86 6.29
N LEU A 104 -3.56 10.45 7.14
CA LEU A 104 -3.40 9.06 7.53
C LEU A 104 -4.60 8.52 8.31
N GLU A 105 -5.16 9.31 9.22
CA GLU A 105 -6.38 8.96 9.95
C GLU A 105 -7.59 8.82 9.02
N GLU A 106 -7.73 9.72 8.02
CA GLU A 106 -8.78 9.61 7.01
C GLU A 106 -8.62 8.36 6.15
N ASP A 107 -7.40 8.03 5.72
CA ASP A 107 -7.12 6.82 4.95
C ASP A 107 -7.35 5.56 5.78
N GLN A 108 -6.99 5.56 7.07
CA GLN A 108 -7.33 4.47 8.00
C GLN A 108 -8.86 4.31 8.13
N ARG A 109 -9.61 5.41 8.19
CA ARG A 109 -11.08 5.35 8.23
C ARG A 109 -11.64 4.73 6.95
N ARG A 110 -11.15 5.15 5.78
CA ARG A 110 -11.55 4.58 4.47
C ARG A 110 -11.22 3.09 4.39
N GLU A 111 -10.05 2.69 4.87
CA GLU A 111 -9.63 1.29 4.88
C GLU A 111 -10.49 0.45 5.83
N SER A 112 -10.81 0.98 7.03
CA SER A 112 -11.72 0.31 7.95
C SER A 112 -13.14 0.13 7.37
N GLU A 113 -13.59 1.06 6.53
CA GLU A 113 -14.86 0.97 5.82
C GLU A 113 -14.81 -0.09 4.72
N ARG A 114 -13.73 -0.17 3.94
CA ARG A 114 -13.51 -1.23 2.95
C ARG A 114 -13.53 -2.61 3.60
N ILE A 115 -12.85 -2.78 4.74
CA ILE A 115 -12.83 -4.06 5.48
C ILE A 115 -14.25 -4.44 5.95
N ARG A 116 -15.03 -3.47 6.47
CA ARG A 116 -16.41 -3.73 6.89
C ARG A 116 -17.31 -4.10 5.72
N ASP A 117 -17.19 -3.43 4.57
CA ASP A 117 -17.97 -3.77 3.37
C ASP A 117 -17.60 -5.17 2.85
N ALA A 118 -16.31 -5.49 2.76
CA ALA A 118 -15.84 -6.81 2.36
C ALA A 118 -16.40 -7.92 3.28
N LYS A 119 -16.31 -7.72 4.60
CA LYS A 119 -16.88 -8.65 5.60
C LYS A 119 -18.40 -8.78 5.48
N ALA A 120 -19.10 -7.69 5.16
CA ALA A 120 -20.54 -7.73 4.93
C ALA A 120 -20.91 -8.51 3.65
N ARG A 121 -20.10 -8.39 2.59
CA ARG A 121 -20.27 -9.20 1.36
C ARG A 121 -20.01 -10.68 1.63
N GLU A 122 -18.95 -11.00 2.36
CA GLU A 122 -18.62 -12.36 2.79
C GLU A 122 -19.79 -12.98 3.57
N ALA A 123 -20.30 -12.29 4.60
CA ALA A 123 -21.44 -12.76 5.38
C ALA A 123 -22.71 -13.00 4.52
N ARG A 124 -22.95 -12.18 3.48
CA ARG A 124 -24.07 -12.38 2.55
C ARG A 124 -23.90 -13.65 1.71
N LEU A 125 -22.68 -13.94 1.27
CA LEU A 125 -22.36 -15.16 0.53
C LEU A 125 -22.51 -16.39 1.43
N GLU A 126 -21.94 -16.36 2.63
CA GLU A 126 -22.06 -17.43 3.63
C GLU A 126 -23.52 -17.74 3.96
N ALA A 127 -24.32 -16.70 4.25
CA ALA A 127 -25.75 -16.87 4.53
C ALA A 127 -26.52 -17.46 3.33
N THR A 128 -26.09 -17.17 2.10
CA THR A 128 -26.70 -17.74 0.90
C THR A 128 -26.33 -19.20 0.71
N ILE A 129 -25.06 -19.57 0.92
CA ILE A 129 -24.60 -20.96 0.90
C ILE A 129 -25.32 -21.77 1.98
N ALA A 130 -25.40 -21.26 3.21
CA ALA A 130 -26.09 -21.91 4.31
C ALA A 130 -27.58 -22.19 4.00
N ARG A 131 -28.28 -21.22 3.36
CA ARG A 131 -29.67 -21.42 2.91
C ARG A 131 -29.80 -22.51 1.85
N LEU A 132 -28.88 -22.56 0.88
CA LEU A 132 -28.87 -23.60 -0.15
C LEU A 132 -28.63 -25.00 0.45
N LEU A 133 -27.69 -25.12 1.38
CA LEU A 133 -27.41 -26.38 2.08
C LEU A 133 -28.62 -26.83 2.93
N ALA A 134 -29.27 -25.89 3.64
CA ALA A 134 -30.47 -26.19 4.41
C ALA A 134 -31.63 -26.66 3.51
N GLN A 135 -31.79 -26.07 2.33
CA GLN A 135 -32.81 -26.50 1.37
C GLN A 135 -32.53 -27.92 0.83
N GLN A 136 -31.28 -28.22 0.48
CA GLN A 136 -30.89 -29.56 0.01
C GLN A 136 -31.09 -30.64 1.08
N ASN A 137 -30.75 -30.34 2.34
CA ASN A 137 -30.99 -31.24 3.45
C ASN A 137 -32.49 -31.49 3.66
N ARG A 138 -33.33 -30.46 3.57
CA ARG A 138 -34.80 -30.61 3.63
C ARG A 138 -35.35 -31.50 2.51
N THR A 139 -34.88 -31.33 1.26
CA THR A 139 -35.29 -32.21 0.15
C THR A 139 -34.79 -33.64 0.32
N ASN A 140 -33.59 -33.86 0.83
CA ASN A 140 -33.05 -35.20 1.07
C ASN A 140 -33.82 -35.95 2.16
N TYR A 141 -34.20 -35.26 3.25
CA TYR A 141 -35.03 -35.85 4.30
C TYR A 141 -36.47 -36.17 3.84
N ALA A 142 -37.07 -35.32 3.00
CA ALA A 142 -38.41 -35.58 2.46
C ALA A 142 -38.45 -36.81 1.51
N ILE A 143 -37.37 -37.08 0.78
CA ILE A 143 -37.24 -38.25 -0.09
C ILE A 143 -37.05 -39.55 0.72
N ALA A 144 -36.45 -39.49 1.91
CA ALA A 144 -36.27 -40.66 2.78
C ALA A 144 -37.56 -41.13 3.47
N ALA A 145 -38.58 -40.27 3.61
CA ALA A 145 -39.82 -40.57 4.32
C ALA A 145 -40.93 -41.19 3.44
N THR A 146 -40.79 -41.23 2.12
CA THR A 146 -41.79 -41.85 1.21
C THR A 146 -41.13 -42.65 0.07
N PRO A 147 -41.25 -43.99 0.04
CA PRO A 147 -40.71 -44.81 -1.03
C PRO A 147 -41.71 -44.83 -2.19
N THR A 148 -41.74 -43.78 -3.01
CA THR A 148 -42.44 -43.84 -4.31
C THR A 148 -41.46 -43.57 -5.45
N PRO A 149 -41.45 -44.42 -6.50
CA PRO A 149 -40.49 -44.32 -7.61
C PRO A 149 -40.93 -43.23 -8.58
N VAL A 150 -40.84 -41.97 -8.19
CA VAL A 150 -41.08 -40.86 -9.11
C VAL A 150 -39.81 -40.63 -9.92
N ARG A 151 -39.90 -41.00 -11.20
CA ARG A 151 -38.86 -40.84 -12.21
C ARG A 151 -38.21 -39.45 -12.12
N LYS A 152 -36.90 -39.45 -11.88
CA LYS A 152 -36.01 -38.28 -11.87
C LYS A 152 -36.20 -37.50 -13.17
N LYS A 153 -37.01 -36.44 -13.13
CA LYS A 153 -37.14 -35.48 -14.24
C LYS A 153 -35.80 -34.76 -14.37
N SER A 154 -35.09 -35.17 -15.42
CA SER A 154 -33.99 -34.55 -16.15
C SER A 154 -33.07 -33.59 -15.37
N PRO A 155 -31.74 -33.80 -15.38
CA PRO A 155 -30.79 -32.78 -14.96
C PRO A 155 -31.01 -31.56 -15.88
N THR A 156 -31.63 -30.51 -15.36
CA THR A 156 -31.67 -29.19 -15.99
C THR A 156 -30.24 -28.69 -16.06
N SER A 157 -29.65 -29.12 -17.17
CA SER A 157 -28.31 -29.10 -17.70
C SER A 157 -27.22 -28.60 -16.75
N LYS A 158 -26.37 -29.53 -16.33
CA LYS A 158 -24.99 -29.23 -15.89
C LYS A 158 -24.29 -28.20 -16.80
N ALA A 159 -24.64 -28.12 -18.09
CA ALA A 159 -24.11 -27.09 -18.98
C ALA A 159 -24.66 -25.68 -18.70
N ARG A 160 -25.90 -25.55 -18.23
CA ARG A 160 -26.49 -24.26 -17.83
C ARG A 160 -25.89 -23.75 -16.52
N MET A 161 -25.59 -24.66 -15.59
CA MET A 161 -24.82 -24.35 -14.38
C MET A 161 -23.38 -23.93 -14.72
N LEU A 162 -22.71 -24.65 -15.62
CA LEU A 162 -21.37 -24.28 -16.08
C LEU A 162 -21.36 -22.95 -16.85
N GLN A 163 -22.38 -22.64 -17.65
CA GLN A 163 -22.54 -21.32 -18.28
C GLN A 163 -22.69 -20.21 -17.25
N LYS A 164 -23.47 -20.45 -16.19
CA LYS A 164 -23.67 -19.46 -15.12
C LYS A 164 -22.39 -19.21 -14.31
N ILE A 165 -21.59 -20.25 -14.08
CA ILE A 165 -20.26 -20.09 -13.43
C ILE A 165 -19.34 -19.26 -14.33
N ARG A 166 -19.29 -19.53 -15.64
CA ARG A 166 -18.49 -18.75 -16.59
C ARG A 166 -18.90 -17.27 -16.62
N SER A 167 -20.20 -16.97 -16.66
CA SER A 167 -20.65 -15.57 -16.67
C SER A 167 -20.29 -14.82 -15.39
N TYR A 168 -20.34 -15.48 -14.23
CA TYR A 168 -19.94 -14.86 -12.95
C TYR A 168 -18.44 -14.54 -12.85
N ILE A 169 -17.59 -15.36 -13.47
CA ILE A 169 -16.12 -15.17 -13.49
C ILE A 169 -15.73 -14.08 -14.51
N ASP A 170 -16.43 -14.00 -15.64
CA ASP A 170 -16.16 -12.96 -16.64
C ASP A 170 -16.67 -11.57 -16.19
N GLU A 171 -17.68 -11.50 -15.32
CA GLU A 171 -18.25 -10.26 -14.77
C GLU A 171 -17.52 -9.73 -13.52
N SER A 172 -16.63 -10.52 -12.88
CA SER A 172 -15.86 -10.10 -11.70
C SER A 172 -14.47 -9.59 -12.09
N GLU A 173 -14.24 -8.28 -11.99
CA GLU A 173 -12.93 -7.65 -12.22
C GLU A 173 -11.91 -7.92 -11.08
N ASP A 174 -12.34 -8.57 -9.99
CA ASP A 174 -11.58 -8.79 -8.75
C ASP A 174 -10.89 -10.18 -8.64
N GLU A 175 -11.08 -11.09 -9.60
CA GLU A 175 -10.44 -12.42 -9.53
C GLU A 175 -9.05 -12.41 -10.16
N SER A 176 -8.04 -12.71 -9.33
CA SER A 176 -6.64 -12.96 -9.74
C SER A 176 -6.60 -13.86 -10.97
N GLU A 177 -5.73 -13.52 -11.93
CA GLU A 177 -5.54 -14.20 -13.21
C GLU A 177 -5.39 -15.74 -13.05
N GLU A 178 -4.84 -16.20 -11.92
CA GLU A 178 -4.75 -17.62 -11.53
C GLU A 178 -6.11 -18.34 -11.46
N VAL A 179 -7.15 -17.72 -10.89
CA VAL A 179 -8.47 -18.35 -10.70
C VAL A 179 -9.16 -18.54 -12.06
N ARG A 180 -9.02 -17.56 -12.95
CA ARG A 180 -9.56 -17.63 -14.31
C ARG A 180 -8.90 -18.75 -15.11
N GLU A 181 -7.58 -18.90 -14.97
CA GLU A 181 -6.83 -19.96 -15.66
C GLU A 181 -7.19 -21.35 -15.13
N GLU A 182 -7.33 -21.51 -13.81
CA GLU A 182 -7.68 -22.79 -13.19
C GLU A 182 -9.14 -23.21 -13.48
N ALA A 183 -10.07 -22.25 -13.47
CA ALA A 183 -11.45 -22.48 -13.90
C ALA A 183 -11.53 -22.90 -15.38
N GLY A 184 -10.73 -22.28 -16.25
CA GLY A 184 -10.57 -22.68 -17.65
C GLY A 184 -10.08 -24.13 -17.79
N LYS A 185 -9.01 -24.50 -17.07
CA LYS A 185 -8.44 -25.85 -17.06
C LYS A 185 -9.46 -26.92 -16.62
N LEU A 186 -10.27 -26.64 -15.61
CA LEU A 186 -11.28 -27.57 -15.11
C LEU A 186 -12.39 -27.83 -16.14
N VAL A 187 -12.85 -26.75 -16.78
CA VAL A 187 -13.86 -26.80 -17.84
C VAL A 187 -13.38 -27.63 -19.02
N ASP A 188 -12.15 -27.38 -19.47
CA ASP A 188 -11.48 -28.13 -20.52
C ASP A 188 -11.39 -29.62 -20.20
N ALA A 189 -11.03 -29.96 -18.96
CA ALA A 189 -10.93 -31.34 -18.51
C ALA A 189 -12.29 -32.06 -18.50
N ILE A 190 -13.40 -31.35 -18.26
CA ILE A 190 -14.76 -31.89 -18.34
C ILE A 190 -15.16 -32.09 -19.80
N GLU A 191 -14.84 -31.16 -20.69
CA GLU A 191 -15.20 -31.23 -22.10
C GLU A 191 -14.41 -32.32 -22.85
N ARG A 192 -13.13 -32.48 -22.55
CA ARG A 192 -12.28 -33.58 -23.06
C ARG A 192 -12.84 -34.95 -22.64
N ARG A 193 -13.28 -35.11 -21.39
CA ARG A 193 -13.95 -36.34 -20.93
C ARG A 193 -15.27 -36.61 -21.65
N LYS A 194 -16.01 -35.56 -22.04
CA LYS A 194 -17.27 -35.67 -22.79
C LYS A 194 -17.06 -36.09 -24.25
N LYS A 195 -15.97 -35.66 -24.89
CA LYS A 195 -15.62 -36.05 -26.27
C LYS A 195 -15.20 -37.53 -26.36
N ILE A 196 -14.45 -38.04 -25.38
CA ILE A 196 -14.02 -39.45 -25.32
C ILE A 196 -15.22 -40.41 -25.17
N GLY A 197 -16.27 -40.00 -24.47
CA GLY A 197 -17.48 -40.80 -24.27
C GLY A 197 -18.44 -40.86 -25.47
N LYS A 198 -18.30 -39.97 -26.47
CA LYS A 198 -19.17 -39.91 -27.65
C LYS A 198 -18.62 -40.63 -28.89
N ALA A 199 -17.37 -41.07 -28.88
CA ALA A 199 -16.74 -41.76 -30.02
C ALA A 199 -16.94 -43.29 -30.05
N LYS A 200 -17.74 -43.86 -29.12
CA LYS A 200 -18.10 -45.28 -29.12
C LYS A 200 -19.59 -45.43 -29.49
N SER A 201 -19.84 -45.83 -30.75
CA SER A 201 -21.10 -46.10 -31.47
C SER A 201 -21.56 -44.99 -32.44
N PRO A 202 -21.99 -45.31 -33.69
CA PRO A 202 -22.46 -46.61 -34.16
C PRO A 202 -21.54 -47.37 -35.14
N ILE A 203 -21.77 -48.68 -35.12
CA ILE A 203 -21.31 -49.75 -36.00
C ILE A 203 -21.60 -49.43 -37.48
N VAL A 204 -20.58 -49.50 -38.33
CA VAL A 204 -20.69 -49.91 -39.74
C VAL A 204 -19.55 -50.89 -40.02
N VAL A 205 -19.95 -52.04 -40.56
CA VAL A 205 -19.13 -53.19 -40.96
C VAL A 205 -18.44 -52.90 -42.29
N GLU A 206 -17.18 -53.33 -42.41
CA GLU A 206 -16.39 -53.71 -43.61
C GLU A 206 -14.92 -53.40 -43.30
N GLU A 207 -14.14 -54.37 -42.86
CA GLU A 207 -13.41 -55.40 -43.63
C GLU A 207 -12.13 -54.90 -44.32
N GLU A 208 -11.09 -55.68 -44.05
CA GLU A 208 -9.80 -55.78 -44.73
C GLU A 208 -8.66 -54.80 -44.41
N ARG A 209 -7.67 -55.44 -43.77
CA ARG A 209 -6.25 -55.50 -44.14
C ARG A 209 -5.28 -54.47 -43.56
N SER A 210 -4.43 -55.05 -42.72
CA SER A 210 -2.97 -55.09 -42.93
C SER A 210 -2.17 -53.85 -42.50
N THR A 211 -1.47 -53.95 -41.36
CA THR A 211 -0.03 -54.24 -41.30
C THR A 211 0.58 -53.85 -39.94
N ARG A 212 1.33 -54.82 -39.40
CA ARG A 212 2.59 -54.71 -38.62
C ARG A 212 2.99 -53.33 -38.05
N GLY A 213 3.21 -53.34 -36.73
CA GLY A 213 4.53 -53.09 -36.13
C GLY A 213 5.07 -51.66 -36.13
N GLY A 214 5.14 -51.04 -34.95
CA GLY A 214 5.86 -49.78 -34.76
C GLY A 214 6.16 -49.45 -33.30
N LYS A 215 7.13 -50.16 -32.68
CA LYS A 215 7.88 -49.64 -31.53
C LYS A 215 8.94 -48.68 -32.06
N ARG A 216 8.76 -47.38 -31.89
CA ARG A 216 9.78 -46.31 -31.94
C ARG A 216 9.19 -45.09 -31.24
N ALA A 217 9.93 -44.19 -30.63
CA ALA A 217 11.28 -44.20 -30.11
C ALA A 217 11.31 -43.05 -29.10
N ARG A 218 12.08 -43.25 -28.04
CA ARG A 218 12.47 -42.24 -27.08
C ARG A 218 13.34 -41.21 -27.82
N GLU A 219 12.85 -40.00 -28.02
CA GLU A 219 13.69 -38.87 -28.44
C GLU A 219 14.62 -38.52 -27.28
N LYS A 220 15.90 -38.77 -27.55
CA LYS A 220 17.04 -38.17 -26.88
C LYS A 220 17.28 -36.84 -27.59
N ASP A 221 17.02 -35.74 -26.91
CA ASP A 221 17.73 -34.50 -27.21
C ASP A 221 18.98 -34.46 -26.32
N ALA A 222 20.11 -34.41 -27.02
CA ALA A 222 21.43 -34.29 -26.46
C ALA A 222 21.72 -32.83 -26.09
N GLU A 223 22.25 -32.68 -24.87
CA GLU A 223 23.43 -31.87 -24.57
C GLU A 223 23.47 -30.43 -25.07
N THR A 224 23.10 -29.52 -24.17
CA THR A 224 24.04 -28.45 -23.83
C THR A 224 24.65 -28.82 -22.48
N ASN A 225 25.86 -29.37 -22.52
CA ASN A 225 26.75 -29.45 -21.38
C ASN A 225 27.08 -28.02 -20.95
N GLN A 226 26.40 -27.54 -19.91
CA GLN A 226 27.03 -26.63 -18.97
C GLN A 226 27.26 -27.44 -17.70
N ASP A 227 28.52 -27.84 -17.53
CA ASP A 227 29.10 -28.15 -16.24
C ASP A 227 28.77 -27.00 -15.28
N HIS A 228 27.73 -27.20 -14.47
CA HIS A 228 27.51 -26.42 -13.25
C HIS A 228 27.61 -27.36 -12.05
N GLU A 229 28.70 -28.12 -12.02
CA GLU A 229 29.29 -28.54 -10.76
C GLU A 229 29.81 -27.28 -10.03
N ASP A 230 29.71 -27.26 -8.70
CA ASP A 230 30.26 -26.24 -7.78
C ASP A 230 29.52 -24.91 -7.53
N ASP A 231 28.21 -24.93 -7.29
CA ASP A 231 27.63 -23.98 -6.31
C ASP A 231 26.73 -24.65 -5.25
N CYS A 232 26.92 -25.96 -5.09
CA CYS A 232 26.44 -26.69 -3.93
C CYS A 232 27.55 -26.66 -2.87
N LEU A 233 27.31 -25.98 -1.73
CA LEU A 233 28.12 -25.94 -0.49
C LEU A 233 28.85 -24.62 -0.15
N LYS A 234 28.43 -23.46 -0.67
CA LYS A 234 28.68 -22.23 0.09
C LYS A 234 27.60 -22.10 1.16
N THR A 235 27.85 -22.72 2.32
CA THR A 235 27.43 -22.13 3.60
C THR A 235 27.69 -20.63 3.47
N PRO A 236 26.72 -19.74 3.76
CA PRO A 236 26.93 -18.30 3.66
C PRO A 236 28.26 -17.94 4.29
N LYS A 237 29.19 -17.37 3.50
CA LYS A 237 30.50 -16.95 4.00
C LYS A 237 30.23 -16.05 5.21
N LYS A 238 30.79 -16.42 6.38
CA LYS A 238 30.76 -15.62 7.60
C LYS A 238 31.08 -14.17 7.23
N GLY A 239 30.10 -13.28 7.25
CA GLY A 239 30.29 -11.89 6.81
C GLY A 239 29.07 -11.11 6.35
N LEU A 240 27.92 -11.74 6.05
CA LEU A 240 26.68 -10.97 5.83
C LEU A 240 26.07 -10.61 7.19
N SER A 241 26.50 -9.46 7.71
CA SER A 241 26.14 -8.86 9.01
C SER A 241 24.67 -8.45 9.15
N ALA A 242 23.76 -8.91 8.29
CA ALA A 242 22.36 -8.46 8.24
C ALA A 242 21.32 -9.46 8.80
N ALA A 243 21.67 -10.69 9.18
CA ALA A 243 20.67 -11.75 9.44
C ALA A 243 20.84 -12.58 10.74
N CYS A 244 21.48 -12.05 11.78
CA CYS A 244 21.38 -12.60 13.14
C CYS A 244 20.04 -12.24 13.83
N SER A 245 18.95 -12.18 13.05
CA SER A 245 17.59 -12.00 13.55
C SER A 245 16.86 -13.34 13.47
N MET A 246 15.89 -13.57 14.36
CA MET A 246 15.00 -14.73 14.31
C MET A 246 14.31 -14.85 12.94
N GLU A 247 14.01 -13.71 12.32
CA GLU A 247 13.41 -13.62 10.99
C GLU A 247 14.35 -14.14 9.89
N GLY A 248 15.63 -13.79 9.93
CA GLY A 248 16.63 -14.27 8.97
C GLY A 248 16.89 -15.78 9.09
N MET A 249 16.76 -16.35 10.30
CA MET A 249 16.82 -17.80 10.49
C MET A 249 15.65 -18.51 9.81
N LEU A 250 14.43 -17.98 9.96
CA LEU A 250 13.22 -18.54 9.34
C LEU A 250 13.26 -18.44 7.82
N GLU A 251 13.68 -17.30 7.29
CA GLU A 251 13.79 -17.09 5.84
C GLU A 251 14.80 -18.06 5.21
N ASN A 252 15.97 -18.24 5.85
CA ASN A 252 16.94 -19.23 5.41
C ASN A 252 16.40 -20.68 5.52
N ALA A 253 15.64 -21.01 6.56
CA ALA A 253 15.02 -22.33 6.70
C ALA A 253 14.06 -22.64 5.54
N LEU A 254 13.21 -21.66 5.19
CA LEU A 254 12.25 -21.76 4.09
C LEU A 254 12.95 -21.91 2.73
N GLU A 255 14.00 -21.12 2.49
CA GLU A 255 14.79 -21.18 1.26
C GLU A 255 15.50 -22.54 1.10
N VAL A 256 16.13 -23.03 2.18
CA VAL A 256 16.76 -24.36 2.18
C VAL A 256 15.71 -25.45 1.96
N HIS A 257 14.55 -25.36 2.60
CA HIS A 257 13.45 -26.31 2.41
C HIS A 257 12.98 -26.35 0.96
N LYS A 258 12.71 -25.18 0.36
CA LYS A 258 12.32 -25.05 -1.06
C LYS A 258 13.35 -25.67 -2.01
N ARG A 259 14.64 -25.45 -1.74
CA ARG A 259 15.72 -26.03 -2.54
C ARG A 259 15.80 -27.54 -2.42
N MET A 260 15.57 -28.11 -1.24
CA MET A 260 15.58 -29.56 -1.05
C MET A 260 14.31 -30.22 -1.59
N SER A 261 13.14 -29.57 -1.48
CA SER A 261 11.89 -30.09 -2.04
C SER A 261 11.89 -30.13 -3.56
N ALA A 262 12.60 -29.21 -4.23
CA ALA A 262 12.77 -29.21 -5.68
C ALA A 262 13.62 -30.39 -6.21
N LYS A 263 14.49 -30.98 -5.39
CA LYS A 263 15.39 -32.06 -5.81
C LYS A 263 14.68 -33.39 -6.00
N LYS A 264 15.16 -34.17 -6.97
CA LYS A 264 14.64 -35.52 -7.22
C LYS A 264 15.13 -36.48 -6.12
N VAL A 265 14.35 -37.53 -5.84
CA VAL A 265 14.68 -38.60 -4.88
C VAL A 265 16.12 -39.14 -4.98
N PRO A 266 16.68 -39.46 -6.17
CA PRO A 266 18.06 -39.92 -6.26
C PRO A 266 19.10 -38.88 -5.82
N GLU A 267 18.85 -37.59 -6.07
CA GLU A 267 19.74 -36.51 -5.62
C GLU A 267 19.66 -36.33 -4.11
N LEU A 268 18.45 -36.38 -3.54
CA LEU A 268 18.25 -36.34 -2.10
C LEU A 268 18.97 -37.51 -1.42
N ARG A 269 18.90 -38.73 -1.97
CA ARG A 269 19.63 -39.89 -1.44
C ARG A 269 21.14 -39.66 -1.40
N LYS A 270 21.71 -39.09 -2.47
CA LYS A 270 23.14 -38.74 -2.52
C LYS A 270 23.50 -37.72 -1.42
N ILE A 271 22.66 -36.72 -1.21
CA ILE A 271 22.89 -35.70 -0.16
C ILE A 271 22.78 -36.33 1.23
N CYS A 272 21.78 -37.16 1.49
CA CYS A 272 21.64 -37.87 2.77
C CYS A 272 22.84 -38.77 3.08
N SER A 273 23.36 -39.49 2.08
CA SER A 273 24.57 -40.30 2.26
C SER A 273 25.79 -39.45 2.60
N LYS A 274 25.91 -38.24 2.04
CA LYS A 274 26.99 -37.30 2.36
C LYS A 274 26.86 -36.73 3.77
N GLU A 275 25.65 -36.41 4.20
CA GLU A 275 25.34 -35.81 5.51
C GLU A 275 25.16 -36.86 6.64
N GLY A 276 25.26 -38.16 6.33
CA GLY A 276 25.06 -39.25 7.30
C GLY A 276 23.61 -39.44 7.75
N ILE A 277 22.63 -38.91 7.00
CA ILE A 277 21.19 -39.00 7.35
C ILE A 277 20.61 -40.31 6.81
N ARG A 278 19.91 -41.06 7.67
CA ARG A 278 19.19 -42.27 7.26
C ARG A 278 18.01 -41.91 6.36
N TRP A 279 17.89 -42.58 5.21
CA TRP A 279 16.78 -42.37 4.29
C TRP A 279 15.44 -42.89 4.86
N SER A 280 14.41 -42.04 4.91
CA SER A 280 13.03 -42.39 5.28
C SER A 280 12.01 -41.92 4.21
N LYS A 281 10.95 -41.20 4.60
CA LYS A 281 10.05 -40.53 3.66
C LYS A 281 10.70 -39.26 3.12
N ARG A 282 10.33 -38.85 1.90
CA ARG A 282 10.91 -37.66 1.24
C ARG A 282 10.84 -36.42 2.12
N ASP A 283 9.67 -36.15 2.70
CA ASP A 283 9.44 -34.94 3.47
C ASP A 283 10.19 -34.96 4.81
N GLU A 284 10.22 -36.12 5.48
CA GLU A 284 11.01 -36.31 6.71
C GLU A 284 12.50 -36.06 6.45
N VAL A 285 13.02 -36.62 5.36
CA VAL A 285 14.41 -36.43 4.93
C VAL A 285 14.72 -34.97 4.59
N ILE A 286 13.79 -34.27 3.93
CA ILE A 286 13.95 -32.84 3.63
C ILE A 286 14.02 -32.04 4.94
N CYS A 287 13.15 -32.32 5.91
CA CYS A 287 13.18 -31.67 7.22
C CYS A 287 14.49 -31.93 7.97
N GLU A 288 15.01 -33.16 7.96
CA GLU A 288 16.32 -33.49 8.55
C GLU A 288 17.46 -32.72 7.87
N LEU A 289 17.46 -32.65 6.54
CA LEU A 289 18.45 -31.89 5.77
C LEU A 289 18.43 -30.39 6.06
N VAL A 290 17.23 -29.81 6.18
CA VAL A 290 17.05 -28.41 6.58
C VAL A 290 17.62 -28.20 7.98
N ARG A 291 17.30 -29.09 8.93
CA ARG A 291 17.80 -29.00 10.31
C ARG A 291 19.33 -29.10 10.38
N CYS A 292 19.93 -30.06 9.68
CA CYS A 292 21.39 -30.19 9.60
C CYS A 292 22.06 -28.93 9.06
N ARG A 293 21.53 -28.35 7.97
CA ARG A 293 22.07 -27.13 7.35
C ARG A 293 21.89 -25.89 8.23
N MET A 294 20.73 -25.75 8.86
CA MET A 294 20.48 -24.65 9.80
C MET A 294 21.38 -24.76 11.02
N LYS A 295 21.59 -25.97 11.55
CA LYS A 295 22.51 -26.21 12.66
C LYS A 295 23.91 -25.74 12.27
N LEU A 296 24.47 -26.19 11.16
CA LEU A 296 25.81 -25.76 10.71
C LEU A 296 25.94 -24.24 10.48
N ALA A 297 24.86 -23.57 10.07
CA ALA A 297 24.86 -22.13 9.82
C ALA A 297 24.74 -21.28 11.10
N TYR A 298 24.08 -21.80 12.13
CA TYR A 298 23.70 -21.03 13.33
C TYR A 298 24.14 -21.68 14.67
N GLU A 299 24.96 -22.74 14.63
CA GLU A 299 25.59 -23.33 15.83
C GLU A 299 26.41 -22.24 16.55
N GLY A 300 26.05 -21.96 17.81
CA GLY A 300 26.60 -20.87 18.62
C GLY A 300 25.78 -19.56 18.67
N PHE A 301 24.70 -19.42 17.89
CA PHE A 301 23.78 -18.27 18.03
C PHE A 301 22.69 -18.52 19.10
N VAL A 302 22.20 -19.76 19.22
CA VAL A 302 21.06 -20.11 20.09
C VAL A 302 21.47 -20.37 21.54
N GLU A 303 22.69 -20.86 21.79
CA GLU A 303 23.15 -21.24 23.14
C GLU A 303 23.35 -20.06 24.10
N ARG A 304 23.39 -18.80 23.62
CA ARG A 304 23.57 -17.63 24.50
C ARG A 304 22.32 -17.18 25.25
N LYS A 305 21.14 -17.76 24.99
CA LYS A 305 19.87 -17.26 25.54
C LYS A 305 19.35 -18.02 26.77
N GLU A 306 19.98 -19.14 27.14
CA GLU A 306 19.59 -19.92 28.32
C GLU A 306 20.28 -19.48 29.62
N ASP A 307 21.28 -18.59 29.56
CA ASP A 307 21.96 -18.05 30.76
C ASP A 307 21.25 -16.85 31.40
N ILE A 308 20.03 -16.48 30.97
CA ILE A 308 19.24 -15.46 31.66
C ILE A 308 18.62 -16.11 32.90
N SER A 309 19.36 -16.02 34.00
CA SER A 309 19.04 -16.55 35.32
C SER A 309 17.62 -16.20 35.78
N PRO A 310 16.93 -17.10 36.53
CA PRO A 310 15.70 -16.77 37.21
C PRO A 310 16.01 -15.90 38.44
N LEU A 311 16.20 -14.59 38.24
CA LEU A 311 16.12 -13.60 39.31
C LEU A 311 14.66 -13.13 39.45
N ASN A 312 13.85 -13.95 40.11
CA ASN A 312 12.74 -13.46 40.91
C ASN A 312 12.34 -14.51 41.96
N GLU A 313 13.07 -14.49 43.07
CA GLU A 313 12.52 -14.84 44.38
C GLU A 313 12.75 -13.61 45.27
N LYS A 314 11.70 -12.82 45.50
CA LYS A 314 11.44 -12.03 46.71
C LYS A 314 10.03 -11.47 46.71
#